data_AF-A0A5F7ZBJ7-F1
#
_entry.id   AF-A0A5F7ZBJ7-F1
#
_cell.length_a   1.000
_cell.length_b   1.000
_cell.length_c   1.000
_cell.angle_alpha   90.00
_cell.angle_beta   90.00
_cell.angle_gamma   90.00
#
_symmetry.space_group_name_H-M   'P 1'
#
loop_
_entity.id
_entity.type
_entity.pdbx_description
1 polymer ?
#
loop_
_entity_poly.entity_id
_entity_poly.type
_entity_poly.pdbx_seq_one_letter_code
_entity_poly.pdbx_strand_id
1 'polypeptide(L)'
;MEPSWKTLQDIIQENFPNIVRQANIQIQEIQRMPQRYSSRRATPRHILVRFTKVEMKEKMLRAVREKGQVTHKGKPIRLTADLLAETLKARREWGPIFNSLNYVTTRPALQEILKEALNMERSNQYQPLQKHAKM
;
A
#
# COMPACT_ATOMS: atom_id res chain seq x y z
N MET A 1 24.48 14.49 4.64
CA MET A 1 23.24 13.69 4.75
C MET A 1 23.17 12.80 3.52
N GLU A 2 22.87 11.51 3.65
CA GLU A 2 22.70 10.63 2.49
C GLU A 2 21.50 11.05 1.62
N PRO A 3 21.58 10.91 0.29
CA PRO A 3 20.46 11.18 -0.61
C PRO A 3 19.27 10.26 -0.28
N SER A 4 18.05 10.79 -0.24
CA SER A 4 16.83 10.00 0.01
C SER A 4 16.69 8.82 -0.97
N TRP A 5 17.20 8.97 -2.20
CA TRP A 5 17.28 7.90 -3.21
C TRP A 5 18.07 6.69 -2.71
N LYS A 6 19.26 6.92 -2.14
CA LYS A 6 20.14 5.85 -1.66
C LYS A 6 19.53 5.12 -0.47
N THR A 7 18.90 5.86 0.45
CA THR A 7 18.12 5.27 1.55
C THR A 7 17.01 4.34 1.05
N LEU A 8 16.29 4.72 0.00
CA LEU A 8 15.25 3.86 -0.55
C LEU A 8 15.84 2.60 -1.20
N GLN A 9 16.94 2.73 -1.96
CA GLN A 9 17.62 1.57 -2.53
C GLN A 9 18.09 0.59 -1.46
N ASP A 10 18.73 1.09 -0.39
CA ASP A 10 19.19 0.29 0.74
C ASP A 10 18.02 -0.48 1.38
N ILE A 11 16.89 0.19 1.63
CA ILE A 11 15.69 -0.46 2.18
C ILE A 11 15.17 -1.57 1.27
N ILE A 12 15.10 -1.32 -0.04
CA ILE A 12 14.57 -2.31 -0.98
C ILE A 12 15.51 -3.52 -1.07
N GLN A 13 16.82 -3.31 -1.10
CA GLN A 13 17.80 -4.38 -1.14
C GLN A 13 17.82 -5.19 0.17
N GLU A 14 17.79 -4.50 1.32
CA GLU A 14 17.77 -5.12 2.65
C GLU A 14 16.50 -5.95 2.85
N ASN A 15 15.36 -5.53 2.28
CA ASN A 15 14.07 -6.13 2.61
C ASN A 15 13.39 -6.94 1.53
N PHE A 16 13.57 -6.59 0.26
CA PHE A 16 12.77 -7.07 -0.87
C PHE A 16 13.62 -7.45 -2.09
N PRO A 17 14.57 -8.40 -1.95
CA PRO A 17 15.49 -8.76 -3.05
C PRO A 17 14.76 -9.28 -4.31
N ASN A 18 13.59 -9.89 -4.14
CA ASN A 18 12.77 -10.38 -5.26
C ASN A 18 12.24 -9.23 -6.13
N ILE A 19 11.90 -8.09 -5.54
CA ILE A 19 11.42 -6.91 -6.28
C ILE A 19 12.56 -6.30 -7.09
N VAL A 20 13.77 -6.25 -6.52
CA VAL A 20 14.98 -5.76 -7.21
C VAL A 20 15.28 -6.60 -8.45
N ARG A 21 15.16 -7.93 -8.33
CA ARG A 21 15.46 -8.87 -9.43
C ARG A 21 14.44 -8.82 -10.55
N GLN A 22 13.17 -8.62 -10.23
CA GLN A 22 12.07 -8.74 -11.19
C GLN A 22 11.74 -7.43 -11.92
N ALA A 23 12.18 -6.27 -11.41
CA ALA A 23 11.63 -5.02 -11.89
C ALA A 23 12.61 -3.85 -11.96
N ASN A 24 12.49 -3.09 -13.05
CA ASN A 24 13.10 -1.77 -13.18
C ASN A 24 12.28 -0.75 -12.36
N ILE A 25 12.73 -0.48 -11.13
CA ILE A 25 12.03 0.44 -10.21
C ILE A 25 12.13 1.86 -10.76
N GLN A 26 11.01 2.37 -11.28
CA GLN A 26 10.89 3.74 -11.77
C GLN A 26 10.22 4.63 -10.73
N ILE A 27 10.93 5.67 -10.31
CA ILE A 27 10.49 6.64 -9.32
C ILE A 27 10.41 7.99 -10.00
N GLN A 28 9.27 8.64 -9.83
CA GLN A 28 8.99 9.97 -10.36
C GLN A 28 9.57 11.05 -9.45
N GLU A 29 9.41 10.88 -8.13
CA GLU A 29 9.84 11.89 -7.17
C GLU A 29 10.11 11.27 -5.79
N ILE A 30 11.09 11.82 -5.08
CA ILE A 30 11.37 11.46 -3.69
C ILE A 30 11.65 12.71 -2.88
N GLN A 31 10.85 12.95 -1.85
CA GLN A 31 10.91 14.17 -1.06
C GLN A 31 10.78 13.90 0.44
N ARG A 32 11.46 14.72 1.27
CA ARG A 32 11.22 14.76 2.71
C ARG A 32 10.25 15.89 3.04
N MET A 33 9.17 15.55 3.76
CA MET A 33 8.12 16.51 4.08
C MET A 33 8.11 16.91 5.56
N PRO A 34 7.94 18.22 5.88
CA PRO A 34 7.99 19.39 4.98
C PRO A 34 9.44 19.72 4.56
N GLN A 35 9.61 20.40 3.41
CA GLN A 35 10.93 20.75 2.84
C GLN A 35 11.77 21.62 3.78
N ARG A 36 11.12 22.51 4.55
CA ARG A 36 11.80 23.43 5.49
C ARG A 36 12.16 22.75 6.80
N TYR A 37 13.38 23.00 7.27
CA TYR A 37 13.89 22.50 8.55
C TYR A 37 13.26 23.33 9.69
N SER A 38 12.35 22.73 10.47
CA SER A 38 11.91 23.32 11.73
C SER A 38 12.68 22.69 12.88
N SER A 39 13.36 23.50 13.70
CA SER A 39 14.09 23.07 14.90
C SER A 39 13.20 22.46 16.00
N ARG A 40 11.87 22.58 15.88
CA ARG A 40 10.89 22.15 16.90
C ARG A 40 10.50 20.67 16.88
N ARG A 41 10.91 19.86 15.89
CA ARG A 41 10.56 18.42 15.83
C ARG A 41 11.76 17.55 16.18
N ALA A 42 11.59 16.73 17.22
CA ALA A 42 12.54 15.69 17.59
C ALA A 42 12.41 14.40 16.75
N THR A 43 11.26 14.18 16.10
CA THR A 43 11.03 12.97 15.28
C THR A 43 11.52 13.13 13.84
N PRO A 44 12.08 12.07 13.21
CA PRO A 44 12.48 12.10 11.81
C PRO A 44 11.29 12.43 10.88
N ARG A 45 11.54 13.26 9.85
CA ARG A 45 10.55 13.59 8.82
C ARG A 45 10.22 12.37 7.95
N HIS A 46 8.96 12.26 7.56
CA HIS A 46 8.53 11.24 6.61
C HIS A 46 9.13 11.51 5.23
N ILE A 47 9.48 10.43 4.53
CA ILE A 47 9.90 10.45 3.14
C ILE A 47 8.69 10.05 2.30
N LEU A 48 8.27 10.92 1.39
CA LEU A 48 7.28 10.58 0.38
C LEU A 48 8.01 10.09 -0.87
N VAL A 49 7.58 8.94 -1.37
CA VAL A 49 8.11 8.34 -2.60
C VAL A 49 6.96 8.22 -3.59
N ARG A 50 7.09 8.93 -4.72
CA ARG A 50 6.13 8.86 -5.83
C ARG A 50 6.67 7.91 -6.89
N PHE A 51 6.04 6.75 -7.01
CA PHE A 51 6.35 5.80 -8.07
C PHE A 51 5.69 6.24 -9.38
N THR A 52 6.38 6.04 -10.50
CA THR A 52 5.82 6.30 -11.84
C THR A 52 4.71 5.31 -12.18
N LYS A 53 4.84 4.06 -11.72
CA LYS A 53 3.87 2.99 -11.94
C LYS A 53 3.16 2.63 -10.64
N VAL A 54 1.83 2.68 -10.64
CA VAL A 54 1.01 2.29 -9.47
C VAL A 54 1.20 0.82 -9.11
N GLU A 55 1.32 -0.05 -10.11
CA GLU A 55 1.57 -1.48 -9.92
C GLU A 55 2.81 -1.74 -9.04
N MET A 56 3.88 -0.96 -9.24
CA MET A 56 5.11 -1.08 -8.43
C MET A 56 4.86 -0.72 -6.97
N LYS A 57 4.16 0.40 -6.73
CA LYS A 57 3.79 0.84 -5.39
C LYS A 57 2.98 -0.24 -4.67
N GLU A 58 2.01 -0.85 -5.35
CA GLU A 58 1.14 -1.87 -4.77
C GLU A 58 1.88 -3.18 -4.48
N LYS A 59 2.75 -3.65 -5.39
CA LYS A 59 3.62 -4.81 -5.15
C LYS A 59 4.51 -4.60 -3.93
N MET A 60 5.13 -3.41 -3.82
CA MET A 60 5.94 -3.08 -2.65
C MET A 60 5.11 -3.07 -1.36
N LEU A 61 3.96 -2.40 -1.33
CA LEU A 61 3.12 -2.35 -0.14
C LEU A 61 2.56 -3.73 0.25
N ARG A 62 2.34 -4.62 -0.71
CA ARG A 62 1.98 -6.02 -0.46
C ARG A 62 3.13 -6.77 0.19
N ALA A 63 4.33 -6.69 -0.37
CA ALA A 63 5.52 -7.32 0.20
C ALA A 63 5.82 -6.82 1.62
N VAL A 64 5.60 -5.52 1.88
CA VAL A 64 5.71 -4.94 3.24
C VAL A 64 4.74 -5.63 4.22
N ARG A 65 3.49 -5.85 3.81
CA ARG A 65 2.49 -6.51 4.66
C ARG A 65 2.82 -7.98 4.90
N GLU A 66 3.27 -8.69 3.88
CA GLU A 66 3.65 -10.10 3.96
C GLU A 66 4.90 -10.31 4.81
N LYS A 67 5.86 -9.37 4.75
CA LYS A 67 7.08 -9.44 5.55
C LYS A 67 6.84 -9.12 7.04
N GLY A 68 5.88 -8.26 7.35
CA GLY A 68 5.59 -7.81 8.72
C GLY A 68 6.55 -6.74 9.24
N GLN A 69 7.85 -7.06 9.39
CA GLN A 69 8.87 -6.13 9.86
C GLN A 69 9.80 -5.68 8.71
N VAL A 70 9.87 -4.37 8.51
CA VAL A 70 10.80 -3.74 7.56
C VAL A 70 11.87 -3.00 8.35
N THR A 71 13.12 -3.16 7.96
CA THR A 71 14.26 -2.52 8.62
C THR A 71 15.04 -1.60 7.68
N HIS A 72 15.75 -0.63 8.23
CA HIS A 72 16.75 0.15 7.52
C HIS A 72 17.97 0.25 8.40
N LYS A 73 19.09 -0.34 7.96
CA LYS A 73 20.34 -0.42 8.74
C LYS A 73 20.06 -1.05 10.12
N GLY A 74 19.26 -2.13 10.13
CA GLY A 74 18.87 -2.87 11.34
C GLY A 74 17.82 -2.20 12.23
N LYS A 75 17.36 -0.98 11.92
CA LYS A 75 16.32 -0.28 12.70
C LYS A 75 14.94 -0.51 12.09
N PRO A 76 13.90 -0.82 12.88
CA PRO A 76 12.55 -1.00 12.36
C PRO A 76 12.01 0.31 11.79
N ILE A 77 11.40 0.23 10.61
CA ILE A 77 10.75 1.33 9.91
C ILE A 77 9.35 0.93 9.46
N ARG A 78 8.49 1.92 9.21
CA ARG A 78 7.12 1.70 8.73
C ARG A 78 6.97 2.30 7.35
N LEU A 79 6.60 1.47 6.38
CA LEU A 79 6.22 1.89 5.05
C LEU A 79 4.69 1.82 4.94
N THR A 80 4.05 2.93 4.61
CA THR A 80 2.59 3.03 4.53
C THR A 80 2.21 3.78 3.26
N ALA A 81 1.08 3.42 2.66
CA ALA A 81 0.51 4.17 1.56
C ALA A 81 0.10 5.57 2.04
N ASP A 82 0.47 6.59 1.29
CA ASP A 82 -0.11 7.92 1.46
C ASP A 82 -1.52 7.91 0.86
N LEU A 83 -2.51 8.10 1.71
CA LEU A 83 -3.93 8.08 1.37
C LEU A 83 -4.53 9.42 1.80
N LEU A 84 -5.43 9.97 0.98
CA LEU A 84 -6.15 11.18 1.33
C LEU A 84 -6.94 10.98 2.64
N ALA A 85 -7.15 12.08 3.37
CA ALA A 85 -7.86 12.05 4.65
C ALA A 85 -9.26 11.44 4.52
N GLU A 86 -9.97 11.71 3.43
CA GLU A 86 -11.29 11.14 3.13
C GLU A 86 -11.22 9.63 2.93
N THR A 87 -10.25 9.13 2.16
CA THR A 87 -10.03 7.69 1.98
C THR A 87 -9.64 7.00 3.28
N LEU A 88 -8.83 7.66 4.12
CA LEU A 88 -8.49 7.16 5.45
C LEU A 88 -9.71 7.12 6.38
N LYS A 89 -10.58 8.13 6.32
CA LYS A 89 -11.82 8.19 7.09
C LYS A 89 -12.76 7.05 6.67
N ALA A 90 -13.04 6.92 5.38
CA ALA A 90 -13.84 5.82 4.85
C ALA A 90 -13.27 4.46 5.29
N ARG A 91 -11.95 4.26 5.18
CA ARG A 91 -11.31 3.01 5.62
C ARG A 91 -11.52 2.71 7.11
N ARG A 92 -11.54 3.73 7.97
CA ARG A 92 -11.81 3.56 9.42
C ARG A 92 -13.27 3.21 9.68
N GLU A 93 -14.20 3.85 8.98
CA GLU A 93 -15.64 3.58 9.07
C GLU A 93 -16.00 2.17 8.60
N TRP A 94 -15.33 1.67 7.56
CA TRP A 94 -15.49 0.29 7.07
C TRP A 94 -14.83 -0.76 7.97
N GLY A 95 -13.93 -0.38 8.88
CA GLY A 95 -13.17 -1.31 9.74
C GLY A 95 -14.06 -2.23 10.59
N PRO A 96 -15.01 -1.69 11.37
CA PRO A 96 -15.96 -2.49 12.14
C PRO A 96 -16.82 -3.42 11.26
N ILE A 97 -17.29 -2.93 10.11
CA ILE A 97 -18.10 -3.73 9.18
C ILE A 97 -17.28 -4.92 8.67
N PHE A 98 -16.05 -4.68 8.23
CA PHE A 98 -15.15 -5.73 7.73
C PHE A 98 -14.83 -6.78 8.80
N ASN A 99 -14.61 -6.35 10.05
CA ASN A 99 -14.37 -7.27 11.17
C ASN A 99 -15.59 -8.14 11.47
N SER A 100 -16.79 -7.54 11.47
CA SER A 100 -18.05 -8.26 11.64
C SER A 100 -18.30 -9.26 10.51
N LEU A 101 -18.01 -8.87 9.26
CA LEU A 101 -18.12 -9.77 8.10
C LEU A 101 -17.15 -10.95 8.22
N ASN A 102 -15.90 -10.72 8.60
CA ASN A 102 -14.95 -11.82 8.82
C ASN A 102 -15.41 -12.79 9.93
N TYR A 103 -16.00 -12.26 11.00
CA TYR A 103 -16.55 -13.12 12.06
C TYR A 103 -17.71 -13.99 11.55
N VAL A 104 -18.58 -13.44 10.71
CA VAL A 104 -19.74 -14.15 10.18
C VAL A 104 -19.35 -15.12 9.05
N THR A 105 -18.37 -14.79 8.20
CA THR A 105 -17.91 -15.68 7.10
C THR A 105 -17.13 -16.90 7.61
N THR A 106 -16.61 -16.87 8.84
CA THR A 106 -16.07 -18.08 9.50
C THR A 106 -17.16 -19.05 9.98
N ARG A 107 -18.45 -18.66 9.90
CA ARG A 107 -19.60 -19.52 10.16
C ARG A 107 -20.27 -19.92 8.83
N PRO A 108 -20.20 -21.19 8.41
CA PRO A 108 -20.72 -21.64 7.11
C PRO A 108 -22.19 -21.30 6.87
N ALA A 109 -23.03 -21.38 7.91
CA ALA A 109 -24.47 -21.14 7.80
C ALA A 109 -24.87 -19.69 7.47
N LEU A 110 -24.00 -18.71 7.77
CA LEU A 110 -24.30 -17.29 7.54
C LEU A 110 -23.58 -16.75 6.30
N GLN A 111 -22.73 -17.56 5.66
CA GLN A 111 -21.95 -17.17 4.50
C GLN A 111 -22.85 -16.91 3.27
N GLU A 112 -23.86 -17.75 3.05
CA GLU A 112 -24.80 -17.60 1.92
C GLU A 112 -25.67 -16.35 2.05
N ILE A 113 -26.18 -16.07 3.25
CA ILE A 113 -26.98 -14.87 3.53
C ILE A 113 -26.17 -13.59 3.28
N LEU A 114 -24.87 -13.59 3.64
CA LEU A 114 -24.00 -12.46 3.36
C LEU A 114 -23.68 -12.29 1.87
N LYS A 115 -23.49 -13.38 1.13
CA LYS A 115 -23.25 -13.32 -0.32
C LYS A 115 -24.43 -12.67 -1.05
N GLU A 116 -25.65 -13.00 -0.64
CA GLU A 116 -26.88 -12.44 -1.19
C GLU A 116 -27.07 -10.96 -0.78
N ALA A 117 -26.93 -10.64 0.51
CA ALA A 117 -27.10 -9.28 1.03
C ALA A 117 -26.07 -8.27 0.46
N LEU A 118 -24.85 -8.73 0.18
CA LEU A 118 -23.77 -7.91 -0.38
C LEU A 118 -23.64 -8.02 -1.91
N ASN A 119 -24.53 -8.77 -2.58
CA ASN A 119 -24.45 -9.05 -4.03
C ASN A 119 -23.05 -9.56 -4.49
N MET A 120 -22.30 -10.25 -3.63
CA MET A 120 -20.92 -10.69 -3.92
C MET A 120 -20.83 -11.73 -5.05
N GLU A 121 -21.90 -12.48 -5.30
CA GLU A 121 -21.97 -13.44 -6.41
C GLU A 121 -22.09 -12.78 -7.79
N ARG A 122 -22.66 -11.57 -7.85
CA ARG A 122 -22.84 -10.84 -9.12
C ARG A 122 -21.61 -10.02 -9.54
N SER A 123 -20.67 -9.74 -8.64
CA SER A 123 -19.47 -8.93 -8.92
C SER A 123 -18.26 -9.69 -9.48
N ASN A 124 -18.31 -11.03 -9.60
CA ASN A 124 -17.26 -11.79 -10.28
C ASN A 124 -17.33 -11.66 -11.82
N GLN A 125 -18.32 -10.94 -12.35
CA GLN A 125 -18.33 -10.47 -13.73
C GLN A 125 -17.85 -9.01 -13.80
N TYR A 126 -16.57 -8.79 -13.54
CA TYR A 126 -15.93 -7.58 -14.08
C TYR A 126 -16.02 -7.66 -15.61
N GLN A 127 -16.82 -6.78 -16.21
CA GLN A 127 -16.87 -6.67 -17.66
C GLN A 127 -15.47 -6.26 -18.19
N PRO A 128 -14.92 -6.92 -19.21
CA PRO A 128 -13.71 -6.44 -19.84
C PRO A 128 -14.02 -5.06 -20.45
N LEU A 129 -13.26 -4.05 -20.03
CA LEU A 129 -13.22 -2.75 -20.70
C LEU A 129 -12.99 -3.00 -22.20
N GLN A 130 -14.02 -2.79 -23.02
CA GLN A 130 -13.86 -2.83 -24.46
C GLN A 130 -12.88 -1.72 -24.84
N LYS A 131 -11.65 -2.12 -25.18
CA LYS A 131 -10.70 -1.21 -25.79
C LYS A 131 -11.22 -0.92 -27.19
N HIS A 132 -11.84 0.25 -27.38
CA HIS A 132 -12.02 0.78 -28.72
C HIS A 132 -10.64 1.09 -29.30
N ALA A 133 -10.10 0.15 -30.06
CA ALA A 133 -9.11 0.46 -31.08
C ALA A 133 -9.88 1.17 -32.21
N LYS A 134 -9.70 2.48 -32.34
CA LYS A 134 -9.96 3.16 -33.61
C LYS A 134 -8.65 3.19 -34.40
N MET A 135 -8.71 2.66 -35.62
CA MET A 135 -7.76 2.94 -36.70
C MET A 135 -7.84 4.41 -37.08
#